data_AF-A0AAD5MSE5-F1
#
_entry.id   AF-A0AAD5MSE5-F1
#
_cell.length_a   1.000
_cell.length_b   1.000
_cell.length_c   1.000
_cell.angle_alpha   90.00
_cell.angle_beta   90.00
_cell.angle_gamma   90.00
#
_symmetry.space_group_name_H-M   'P 1'
#
loop_
_entity.id
_entity.type
_entity.pdbx_description
1 polymer ?
#
loop_
_entity_poly.entity_id
_entity_poly.type
_entity_poly.pdbx_seq_one_letter_code
_entity_poly.pdbx_strand_id
1 'polypeptide(L)'
;MVTEVGERSTISMDTSESREPAIQWRFAQVKGDNKKRTSSKDDVISCVEFSHDGEYIAVGDEGGRVVVFRRDQSVCLLAFV
;
A
#
# COMPACT_ATOMS: atom_id res chain seq x y z
N MET A 1 -21.91 -15.35 -51.50
CA MET A 1 -20.69 -14.84 -50.86
C MET A 1 -20.50 -15.66 -49.60
N VAL A 2 -19.64 -16.68 -49.70
CA VAL A 2 -19.21 -17.52 -48.59
C VAL A 2 -17.76 -17.15 -48.35
N THR A 3 -17.43 -16.75 -47.14
CA THR A 3 -16.05 -16.76 -46.61
C THR A 3 -16.20 -16.86 -45.09
N GLU A 4 -16.26 -18.09 -44.60
CA GLU A 4 -15.21 -18.74 -43.77
C GLU A 4 -14.93 -18.02 -42.45
N VAL A 5 -15.57 -18.51 -41.38
CA VAL A 5 -15.04 -18.39 -40.02
C VAL A 5 -13.84 -19.35 -39.95
N GLY A 6 -12.64 -18.82 -40.22
CA GLY A 6 -11.41 -19.58 -40.12
C GLY A 6 -11.03 -19.79 -38.66
N GLU A 7 -11.17 -21.04 -38.19
CA GLU A 7 -10.50 -21.54 -36.99
C GLU A 7 -8.99 -21.30 -37.11
N ARG A 8 -8.35 -20.81 -36.05
CA ARG A 8 -6.90 -20.97 -35.90
C ARG A 8 -6.52 -21.20 -34.44
N SER A 9 -6.21 -22.47 -34.21
CA SER A 9 -5.09 -22.95 -33.42
C SER A 9 -5.17 -22.75 -31.91
N THR A 10 -5.58 -23.83 -31.26
CA THR A 10 -5.09 -24.23 -29.94
C THR A 10 -3.56 -24.07 -29.86
N ILE A 11 -3.10 -23.14 -29.05
CA ILE A 11 -1.76 -23.18 -28.47
C ILE A 11 -1.98 -23.43 -26.98
N SER A 12 -1.96 -24.71 -26.60
CA SER A 12 -1.74 -25.12 -25.22
C SER A 12 -0.27 -24.87 -24.89
N MET A 13 0.03 -23.67 -24.40
CA MET A 13 1.20 -23.46 -23.57
C MET A 13 0.75 -23.68 -22.12
N ASP A 14 1.09 -24.86 -21.60
CA ASP A 14 1.23 -25.04 -20.16
C ASP A 14 2.42 -24.20 -19.69
N THR A 15 2.19 -22.90 -19.57
CA THR A 15 2.99 -22.06 -18.70
C THR A 15 2.25 -22.00 -17.39
N SER A 16 2.62 -22.91 -16.48
CA SER A 16 2.40 -22.77 -15.05
C SER A 16 3.15 -21.53 -14.54
N GLU A 17 2.72 -20.34 -14.98
CA GLU A 17 2.96 -19.13 -14.21
C GLU A 17 2.19 -19.33 -12.91
N SER A 18 2.91 -19.66 -11.84
CA SER A 18 2.43 -19.46 -10.49
C SER A 18 2.05 -17.99 -10.39
N ARG A 19 0.77 -17.69 -10.62
CA ARG A 19 0.21 -16.37 -10.39
C ARG A 19 0.38 -16.11 -8.90
N GLU A 20 1.47 -15.46 -8.55
CA GLU A 20 1.70 -14.97 -7.20
C GLU A 20 0.41 -14.26 -6.78
N PRO A 21 -0.18 -14.63 -5.63
CA PRO A 21 -1.44 -14.06 -5.23
C PRO A 21 -1.29 -12.55 -5.16
N ALA A 22 -2.16 -11.83 -5.88
CA ALA A 22 -2.15 -10.38 -5.89
C ALA A 22 -2.28 -9.86 -4.45
N ILE A 23 -1.49 -8.84 -4.10
CA ILE A 23 -1.53 -8.24 -2.77
C ILE A 23 -2.95 -7.76 -2.47
N GLN A 24 -3.58 -8.33 -1.44
CA GLN A 24 -4.91 -7.93 -1.01
C GLN A 24 -4.82 -6.80 0.02
N TRP A 25 -4.89 -5.57 -0.46
CA TRP A 25 -4.92 -4.37 0.37
C TRP A 25 -6.16 -4.30 1.26
N ARG A 26 -5.97 -3.94 2.54
CA ARG A 26 -7.05 -3.72 3.51
C ARG A 26 -6.76 -2.46 4.33
N PHE A 27 -7.81 -1.75 4.70
CA PHE A 27 -7.70 -0.67 5.67
C PHE A 27 -7.36 -1.26 7.04
N ALA A 28 -6.24 -0.82 7.61
CA ALA A 28 -5.75 -1.34 8.88
C ALA A 28 -5.87 -0.30 10.00
N GLN A 29 -5.45 0.94 9.75
CA GLN A 29 -5.41 1.98 10.78
C GLN A 29 -5.45 3.38 10.16
N VAL A 30 -6.01 4.32 10.91
CA VAL A 30 -5.84 5.77 10.69
C VAL A 30 -5.38 6.41 11.99
N LYS A 31 -4.45 7.37 11.90
CA LYS A 31 -4.01 8.21 13.02
C LYS A 31 -4.22 9.68 12.63
N GLY A 32 -4.67 10.49 13.56
CA GLY A 32 -4.99 11.91 13.34
C GLY A 32 -6.26 12.32 14.09
N ASP A 33 -6.43 13.63 14.32
CA ASP A 33 -7.66 14.17 14.91
C ASP A 33 -8.75 14.31 13.84
N ASN A 34 -9.97 13.89 14.17
CA ASN A 34 -11.15 14.02 13.30
C ASN A 34 -11.88 15.36 13.54
N LYS A 35 -11.47 16.12 14.55
CA LYS A 35 -12.03 17.45 14.80
C LYS A 35 -11.45 18.42 13.77
N LYS A 36 -12.32 19.25 13.18
CA LYS A 36 -11.94 20.45 12.40
C LYS A 36 -11.22 21.47 13.30
N ARG A 37 -10.02 21.15 13.76
CA ARG A 37 -9.00 22.18 13.91
C ARG A 37 -8.55 22.49 12.49
N THR A 38 -8.32 23.76 12.18
CA THR A 38 -7.65 24.11 10.94
C THR A 38 -6.32 23.37 10.96
N SER A 39 -6.19 22.29 10.19
CA SER A 39 -4.94 21.55 10.08
C SER A 39 -3.90 22.59 9.71
N SER A 40 -3.00 22.87 10.64
CA SER A 40 -1.95 23.85 10.40
C SER A 40 -1.03 23.25 9.34
N LYS A 41 -0.37 24.10 8.56
CA LYS A 41 0.59 23.60 7.57
C LYS A 41 1.64 22.70 8.23
N ASP A 42 1.95 22.99 9.49
CA ASP A 42 2.84 22.23 10.35
C ASP A 42 2.36 20.78 10.61
N ASP A 43 1.07 20.45 10.43
CA ASP A 43 0.51 19.10 10.61
C ASP A 43 0.53 18.24 9.32
N VAL A 44 1.11 18.76 8.23
CA VAL A 44 1.23 18.01 6.96
C VAL A 44 2.41 17.05 7.03
N ILE A 45 2.13 15.75 6.90
CA ILE A 45 3.17 14.71 6.83
C ILE A 45 4.01 14.93 5.56
N SER A 46 5.31 15.10 5.75
CA SER A 46 6.27 15.41 4.69
C SER A 46 7.22 14.24 4.39
N CYS A 47 7.44 13.34 5.34
CA CYS A 47 8.27 12.16 5.16
C CYS A 47 7.85 10.98 6.05
N VAL A 48 8.13 9.77 5.58
CA VAL A 48 7.89 8.51 6.30
C VAL A 48 9.03 7.54 6.04
N GLU A 49 9.51 6.86 7.08
CA GLU A 49 10.57 5.86 6.98
C GLU A 49 10.30 4.67 7.90
N PHE A 50 10.53 3.45 7.40
CA PHE A 50 10.52 2.23 8.19
C PHE A 50 11.90 1.94 8.74
N SER A 51 11.98 1.45 9.98
CA SER A 51 13.22 0.84 10.47
C SER A 51 13.59 -0.38 9.64
N HIS A 52 14.88 -0.73 9.62
CA HIS A 52 15.40 -1.84 8.81
C HIS A 52 14.76 -3.19 9.16
N ASP A 53 14.33 -3.38 10.40
CA ASP A 53 13.64 -4.58 10.90
C ASP A 53 12.11 -4.53 10.72
N GLY A 54 11.55 -3.40 10.28
CA GLY A 54 10.10 -3.20 10.10
C GLY A 54 9.31 -3.08 11.41
N GLU A 55 9.97 -3.00 12.57
CA GLU A 55 9.29 -2.89 13.87
C GLU A 55 8.87 -1.46 14.20
N TYR A 56 9.39 -0.46 13.48
CA TYR A 56 9.06 0.94 13.67
C TYR A 56 8.79 1.66 12.35
N ILE A 57 7.95 2.67 12.44
CA ILE A 57 7.72 3.66 11.39
C ILE A 57 7.86 5.05 11.99
N ALA A 58 8.76 5.85 11.43
CA ALA A 58 8.94 7.25 11.75
C ALA A 58 8.18 8.09 10.73
N VAL A 59 7.47 9.10 11.22
CA VAL A 59 6.68 10.04 10.42
C VAL A 59 7.11 11.45 10.79
N GLY A 60 7.55 12.23 9.81
CA GLY A 60 7.88 13.65 9.97
C GLY A 60 6.85 14.55 9.31
N ASP A 61 6.61 15.73 9.88
CA ASP A 61 5.74 16.77 9.32
C ASP A 61 6.51 18.04 8.93
N GLU A 62 5.83 18.99 8.28
CA GLU A 62 6.42 20.30 7.93
C GLU A 62 6.75 21.15 9.16
N GLY A 63 6.12 20.88 10.32
CA GLY A 63 6.40 21.55 11.60
C GLY A 63 7.69 21.08 12.28
N GLY A 64 8.39 20.09 11.72
CA GLY A 64 9.61 19.52 12.28
C GLY A 64 9.36 18.56 13.45
N ARG A 65 8.12 18.10 13.65
CA ARG A 65 7.81 17.04 14.62
C ARG A 65 8.05 15.69 13.98
N VAL A 66 8.57 14.76 14.78
CA VAL A 66 8.75 13.37 14.39
C VAL A 66 7.97 12.49 15.35
N VAL A 67 7.12 11.63 14.80
CA VAL A 67 6.35 10.64 15.55
C VAL A 67 6.83 9.25 15.14
N VAL A 68 7.23 8.45 16.13
CA VAL A 68 7.66 7.06 15.91
C VAL A 68 6.58 6.14 16.43
N PHE A 69 6.03 5.29 15.56
CA PHE A 69 5.11 4.23 15.94
C PHE A 69 5.86 2.90 15.94
N ARG A 70 5.62 2.10 16.98
CA ARG A 70 6.02 0.70 17.00
C ARG A 70 4.92 -0.14 16.33
N ARG A 71 5.33 -1.15 15.58
CA ARG A 71 4.45 -2.16 15.00
C ARG A 71 3.61 -2.82 16.09
N ASP A 72 2.31 -2.83 15.89
CA ASP A 72 1.40 -3.67 16.66
C ASP A 72 1.39 -5.06 16.01
N GLN A 73 1.75 -6.11 16.75
CA GLN A 73 1.78 -7.47 16.22
C GLN A 73 0.37 -8.00 15.89
N SER A 74 -0.68 -7.37 16.41
CA SER A 74 -2.06 -7.71 16.06
C SER A 74 -2.51 -7.13 14.71
N VAL A 75 -1.78 -6.16 14.15
CA VAL A 75 -2.14 -5.47 12.91
C VAL A 75 -0.95 -5.47 11.95
N CYS A 76 -1.05 -6.22 10.85
CA CYS A 76 -0.08 -6.10 9.75
C CYS A 76 -0.30 -4.77 9.02
N LEU A 77 0.54 -3.78 9.33
CA LEU A 77 0.56 -2.50 8.65
C LEU A 77 1.47 -2.59 7.43
N LEU A 78 0.89 -2.47 6.23
CA LEU A 78 1.61 -2.03 5.04
C LEU A 78 1.19 -0.57 4.83
N ALA A 79 2.10 0.37 5.04
CA ALA A 79 1.87 1.78 4.74
C ALA A 79 2.62 2.14 3.45
N PHE A 80 1.88 2.57 2.44
CA PHE A 80 2.40 3.39 1.36
C PHE A 80 1.76 4.76 1.54
N VAL A 81 2.59 5.80 1.65
CA VAL A 81 2.13 7.20 1.64
C VAL A 81 1.82 7.59 0.21
#